data_AF-A0A962D5U9-F1
#
_entry.id   AF-A0A962D5U9-F1
#
_cell.length_a   1.000
_cell.length_b   1.000
_cell.length_c   1.000
_cell.angle_alpha   90.00
_cell.angle_beta   90.00
_cell.angle_gamma   90.00
#
_symmetry.space_group_name_H-M   'P 1'
#
loop_
_entity.id
_entity.type
_entity.pdbx_description
1 polymer ?
#
loop_
_entity_poly.entity_id
_entity_poly.type
_entity_poly.pdbx_seq_one_letter_code
_entity_poly.pdbx_strand_id
1 'polypeptide(L)'
;LGASDKQIVMKVLVPLALPDIYRSLRSLFGLAFGYIMLAELINAPQGLGAMLNVSQRRGLTEHIFLILIVIGLLAWTIDYTLGRLEKKLFPYRQ
;
A
#
# COMPACT_ATOMS: atom_id res chain seq x y z
N LEU A 1 -1.69 41.86 6.64
CA LEU A 1 -2.18 40.80 5.73
C LEU A 1 -3.38 40.13 6.40
N GLY A 2 -4.59 40.65 6.17
CA GLY A 2 -5.83 40.25 6.86
C GLY A 2 -6.46 38.98 6.29
N ALA A 3 -5.74 37.86 6.34
CA ALA A 3 -6.30 36.56 6.01
C ALA A 3 -7.08 36.04 7.23
N SER A 4 -8.33 35.63 7.03
CA SER A 4 -9.10 34.88 8.03
C SER A 4 -8.34 33.60 8.43
N ASP A 5 -8.39 33.20 9.71
CA ASP A 5 -7.80 31.96 10.20
C ASP A 5 -8.16 30.75 9.33
N LYS A 6 -9.40 30.72 8.82
CA LYS A 6 -9.89 29.66 7.92
C LYS A 6 -9.14 29.63 6.58
N GLN A 7 -8.74 30.80 6.09
CA GLN A 7 -8.01 30.99 4.85
C GLN A 7 -6.53 30.62 5.02
N ILE A 8 -5.94 30.88 6.18
CA ILE A 8 -4.59 30.42 6.54
C ILE A 8 -4.55 28.90 6.62
N VAL A 9 -5.51 28.27 7.30
CA VAL A 9 -5.59 26.81 7.42
C VAL A 9 -5.72 26.15 6.04
N MET A 10 -6.69 26.58 5.21
CA MET A 10 -6.95 25.94 3.92
C MET A 10 -5.88 26.21 2.85
N LYS A 11 -5.30 27.41 2.77
CA LYS A 11 -4.32 27.75 1.72
C LYS A 11 -2.87 27.49 2.10
N VAL A 12 -2.54 27.39 3.39
CA VAL A 12 -1.14 27.26 3.84
C VAL A 12 -0.92 25.94 4.56
N LEU A 13 -1.69 25.64 5.61
CA LEU A 13 -1.46 24.44 6.44
C LEU A 13 -1.84 23.14 5.72
N VAL A 14 -3.00 23.10 5.06
CA VAL A 14 -3.48 21.91 4.33
C VAL A 14 -2.51 21.45 3.23
N PRO A 15 -2.10 22.31 2.27
CA PRO A 15 -1.14 21.91 1.23
C PRO A 15 0.26 21.57 1.78
N LEU A 16 0.63 22.12 2.95
CA LEU A 16 1.90 21.80 3.61
C LEU A 16 1.87 20.42 4.30
N ALA A 17 0.74 20.04 4.91
CA ALA A 17 0.58 18.78 5.64
C ALA A 17 0.19 17.58 4.74
N LEU A 18 -0.46 17.83 3.60
CA LEU A 18 -0.89 16.83 2.63
C LEU A 18 0.20 15.82 2.21
N PRO A 19 1.44 16.23 1.89
CA PRO A 19 2.52 15.31 1.55
C PRO A 19 2.90 14.38 2.71
N ASP A 20 2.92 14.89 3.93
CA ASP A 20 3.29 14.10 5.10
C ASP A 20 2.16 13.11 5.47
N ILE A 21 0.88 13.52 5.34
CA ILE A 21 -0.28 12.60 5.45
C ILE A 21 -0.20 11.50 4.40
N TYR A 22 0.14 11.83 3.15
CA TYR A 22 0.27 10.85 2.08
C TYR A 22 1.35 9.81 2.37
N ARG A 23 2.50 10.23 2.90
CA ARG A 23 3.57 9.32 3.32
C ARG A 23 3.11 8.37 4.42
N SER A 24 2.40 8.88 5.43
CA SER A 24 1.81 8.04 6.47
C SER A 24 0.79 7.06 5.89
N LEU A 25 -0.07 7.51 4.97
CA LEU A 25 -1.05 6.65 4.31
C LEU A 25 -0.38 5.53 3.52
N ARG A 26 0.69 5.83 2.76
CA ARG A 26 1.46 4.82 2.03
C ARG A 26 2.04 3.75 2.95
N SER A 27 2.59 4.15 4.11
CA SER A 27 3.09 3.20 5.11
C SER A 27 1.97 2.29 5.62
N LEU A 28 0.78 2.84 5.88
CA LEU A 28 -0.40 2.07 6.28
C LEU A 28 -0.87 1.11 5.18
N PHE A 29 -0.75 1.48 3.91
CA PHE A 29 -1.06 0.56 2.79
C PHE A 29 -0.15 -0.68 2.80
N GLY A 30 1.14 -0.52 3.10
CA GLY A 30 2.07 -1.65 3.24
C GLY A 30 1.66 -2.60 4.37
N LEU A 31 1.25 -2.04 5.52
CA LEU A 31 0.71 -2.82 6.63
C LEU A 31 -0.61 -3.51 6.27
N ALA A 32 -1.53 -2.79 5.63
CA ALA A 32 -2.83 -3.31 5.22
C ALA A 32 -2.69 -4.48 4.24
N PHE A 33 -1.73 -4.43 3.32
CA PHE A 33 -1.41 -5.53 2.41
C PHE A 33 -1.04 -6.80 3.19
N GLY A 34 -0.20 -6.69 4.21
CA GLY A 34 0.14 -7.80 5.11
C GLY A 34 -1.10 -8.37 5.82
N TYR A 35 -1.99 -7.51 6.30
CA TYR A 35 -3.24 -7.94 6.95
C TYR A 35 -4.19 -8.65 5.99
N ILE A 36 -4.31 -8.19 4.73
CA ILE A 36 -5.11 -8.88 3.70
C ILE A 36 -4.54 -10.29 3.47
N MET A 37 -3.23 -10.42 3.33
CA MET A 37 -2.58 -11.73 3.19
C MET A 37 -2.84 -12.65 4.38
N LEU A 38 -2.76 -12.13 5.61
CA LEU A 38 -3.10 -12.89 6.82
C LEU A 38 -4.57 -13.32 6.82
N ALA A 39 -5.48 -12.42 6.47
CA ALA A 39 -6.91 -12.74 6.37
C ALA A 39 -7.18 -13.83 5.32
N GLU A 40 -6.50 -13.75 4.16
CA GLU A 40 -6.59 -14.76 3.11
C GLU A 40 -6.10 -16.13 3.57
N LEU A 41 -5.02 -16.16 4.35
CA LEU A 41 -4.42 -17.40 4.83
C LEU A 41 -5.29 -18.14 5.85
N ILE A 42 -6.03 -17.39 6.68
CA ILE A 42 -6.80 -17.94 7.80
C ILE A 42 -8.18 -18.45 7.35
N ASN A 43 -8.90 -17.67 6.55
CA ASN A 43 -10.33 -17.95 6.32
C ASN A 43 -10.86 -17.63 4.92
N ALA A 44 -10.02 -17.17 3.98
CA ALA A 44 -10.51 -16.93 2.63
C ALA A 44 -10.53 -18.23 1.80
N PRO A 45 -11.63 -18.53 1.09
CA PRO A 45 -11.69 -19.68 0.20
C PRO A 45 -10.86 -19.48 -1.08
N GLN A 46 -10.47 -18.24 -1.40
CA GLN A 46 -9.79 -17.84 -2.62
C GLN A 46 -8.81 -16.72 -2.31
N GLY A 47 -7.69 -16.66 -3.05
CA GLY A 47 -6.64 -15.65 -2.85
C GLY A 47 -5.24 -16.23 -2.96
N LEU A 48 -4.23 -15.36 -2.98
CA LEU A 48 -2.82 -15.79 -3.04
C LEU A 48 -2.41 -16.49 -1.74
N GLY A 49 -2.89 -16.01 -0.59
CA GLY A 49 -2.69 -16.66 0.70
C GLY A 49 -3.33 -18.06 0.77
N ALA A 50 -4.54 -18.20 0.20
CA ALA A 50 -5.22 -19.49 0.12
C ALA A 50 -4.48 -20.48 -0.80
N MET A 51 -4.02 -20.03 -1.98
CA MET A 51 -3.20 -20.83 -2.90
C MET A 51 -1.89 -21.27 -2.27
N LEU A 52 -1.25 -20.40 -1.48
CA LEU A 52 -0.05 -20.73 -0.72
C LEU A 52 -0.34 -21.85 0.29
N ASN A 53 -1.43 -21.74 1.06
CA ASN A 53 -1.84 -22.75 2.05
C ASN A 53 -2.10 -24.12 1.38
N VAL A 54 -2.83 -24.14 0.26
CA VAL A 54 -3.09 -25.36 -0.50
C VAL A 54 -1.79 -25.97 -1.03
N SER A 55 -0.88 -25.15 -1.55
CA SER A 55 0.42 -25.62 -2.08
C SER A 55 1.32 -26.18 -0.99
N GLN A 56 1.32 -25.57 0.21
CA GLN A 56 1.99 -26.08 1.40
C GLN A 56 1.45 -27.45 1.81
N ARG A 57 0.11 -27.60 1.90
CA ARG A 57 -0.53 -28.87 2.27
C ARG A 57 -0.25 -30.00 1.29
N ARG A 58 -0.11 -29.68 -0.01
CA ARG A 58 0.20 -30.65 -1.06
C ARG A 58 1.69 -30.93 -1.23
N GLY A 59 2.57 -30.22 -0.51
CA GLY A 59 4.02 -30.37 -0.64
C GLY A 59 4.58 -29.93 -2.00
N LEU A 60 3.85 -29.07 -2.73
CA LEU A 60 4.24 -28.57 -4.05
C LEU A 60 5.21 -27.38 -3.91
N THR A 61 6.47 -27.67 -3.57
CA THR A 61 7.48 -26.64 -3.29
C THR A 61 7.70 -25.68 -4.46
N GLU A 62 7.64 -26.17 -5.70
CA GLU A 62 7.73 -25.34 -6.92
C GLU A 62 6.64 -24.26 -6.96
N HIS A 63 5.40 -24.61 -6.58
CA HIS A 63 4.27 -23.69 -6.59
C HIS A 63 4.40 -22.65 -5.46
N ILE A 64 4.94 -23.05 -4.30
CA ILE A 64 5.20 -22.13 -3.18
C ILE A 64 6.15 -21.02 -3.62
N PHE A 65 7.26 -21.37 -4.29
CA PHE A 65 8.22 -20.38 -4.78
C PHE A 65 7.61 -19.44 -5.83
N LEU A 66 6.82 -19.97 -6.78
CA LEU A 66 6.12 -19.15 -7.76
C LEU A 66 5.16 -18.15 -7.09
N ILE A 67 4.39 -18.59 -6.10
CA ILE A 67 3.45 -17.72 -5.37
C ILE A 67 4.20 -16.63 -4.60
N LEU A 68 5.31 -16.96 -3.94
CA LEU A 68 6.14 -15.97 -3.23
C LEU A 68 6.69 -14.90 -4.17
N ILE A 69 7.16 -15.28 -5.36
CA ILE A 69 7.62 -14.34 -6.39
C ILE A 69 6.47 -13.42 -6.83
N VAL A 70 5.28 -13.99 -7.09
CA VAL A 70 4.09 -13.21 -7.49
C VAL A 70 3.68 -12.22 -6.40
N ILE A 71 3.68 -12.62 -5.12
CA ILE A 71 3.38 -11.73 -4.00
C ILE A 71 4.38 -10.58 -3.93
N GLY A 72 5.68 -10.87 -4.04
CA GLY A 72 6.73 -9.85 -4.02
C GLY A 72 6.59 -8.86 -5.18
N LEU A 73 6.29 -9.36 -6.38
CA LEU A 73 6.11 -8.55 -7.58
C LEU A 73 4.86 -7.66 -7.48
N LEU A 74 3.77 -8.19 -6.93
CA LEU A 74 2.55 -7.41 -6.66
C LEU A 74 2.79 -6.32 -5.61
N ALA A 75 3.42 -6.66 -4.48
CA ALA A 75 3.75 -5.69 -3.44
C ALA A 75 4.63 -4.56 -4.00
N TRP A 76 5.66 -4.91 -4.77
CA TRP A 76 6.52 -3.93 -5.42
C TRP A 76 5.77 -3.07 -6.44
N THR A 77 4.89 -3.66 -7.25
CA THR A 77 4.07 -2.93 -8.23
C THR A 77 3.15 -1.93 -7.53
N ILE A 78 2.49 -2.36 -6.46
CA ILE A 78 1.62 -1.49 -5.65
C ILE A 78 2.44 -0.33 -5.08
N ASP A 79 3.53 -0.63 -4.37
CA ASP A 79 4.36 0.42 -3.76
C ASP A 79 4.94 1.40 -4.81
N TYR A 80 5.35 0.89 -5.97
CA TYR A 80 5.81 1.70 -7.08
C TYR A 80 4.72 2.60 -7.67
N THR A 81 3.50 2.07 -7.85
CA THR A 81 2.36 2.87 -8.35
C THR A 81 1.97 3.97 -7.37
N LEU A 82 1.95 3.68 -6.06
CA LEU A 82 1.73 4.70 -5.03
C LEU A 82 2.84 5.76 -5.07
N GLY A 83 4.12 5.36 -5.18
CA GLY A 83 5.22 6.30 -5.29
C GLY A 83 5.17 7.20 -6.53
N ARG A 84 4.64 6.71 -7.65
CA ARG A 84 4.39 7.55 -8.82
C ARG A 84 3.20 8.47 -8.63
N LEU A 85 2.16 8.02 -7.93
CA LEU A 85 0.99 8.83 -7.62
C LEU A 85 1.38 10.00 -6.71
N GLU A 86 2.27 9.78 -5.73
CA GLU A 86 2.87 10.82 -4.88
C GLU A 86 3.48 11.95 -5.72
N LYS A 87 4.34 11.59 -6.68
CA LYS A 87 5.04 12.54 -7.55
C LYS A 87 4.08 13.31 -8.46
N LYS A 88 2.97 12.70 -8.89
CA LYS A 88 1.94 13.37 -9.70
C LYS A 88 1.04 14.29 -8.88
N LEU A 89 0.66 13.88 -7.67
CA LEU A 89 -0.26 14.63 -6.82
C LEU A 89 0.41 15.80 -6.11
N PHE A 90 1.71 15.69 -5.79
CA PHE A 90 2.46 16.71 -5.06
C PHE A 90 3.72 17.17 -5.80
N PRO A 91 3.59 17.78 -6.99
CA PRO A 91 4.74 18.28 -7.76
C PRO A 91 5.46 19.46 -7.11
N TYR A 92 4.81 20.15 -6.15
CA TYR A 92 5.31 21.36 -5.49
C TYR A 92 6.39 21.13 -4.41
N ARG A 93 6.78 19.87 -4.14
CA ARG A 93 7.83 19.54 -3.15
C ARG A 93 9.09 18.96 -3.82
N GLN A 94 9.41 19.39 -5.04
CA GLN A 94 10.74 19.26 -5.63
C GLN A 94 11.43 20.62 -5.67
#